data_AF-A0A5B0RQW4-F1
#
_entry.id   AF-A0A5B0RQW4-F1
#
_cell.length_a   1.000
_cell.length_b   1.000
_cell.length_c   1.000
_cell.angle_alpha   90.00
_cell.angle_beta   90.00
_cell.angle_gamma   90.00
#
_symmetry.space_group_name_H-M   'P 1'
#
loop_
_entity.id
_entity.type
_entity.pdbx_description
1 polymer ?
#
loop_
_entity_poly.entity_id
_entity_poly.type
_entity_poly.pdbx_seq_one_letter_code
_entity_poly.pdbx_strand_id
1 'polypeptide(L)'
;MPVLLFLNSKIQFLHELDFFFVGTDFGVNRLCVPPTAPAEFGPEVDYVEMIREHMPQLGYQIYFMSEESNEEMDRYCQTAMLLLYFHLERGLEPSIEEKLLKYKDESIMYEGVFRKQLKEMGDELESMTIEDPEISYVISEVKKSGLSPALNWYRARKVDETDEEAALLPEAFSSDIQCIFIGAPQDPALPPGMFTEDLKMKMFPSGNIECTNIEGGNHFFAEAPSHRIKVTQVLGDWIDKKEKKNC
;
A
#
# COMPACT_ATOMS: atom_id res chain seq x y z
N MET A 1 -1.27 17.94 2.52
CA MET A 1 -2.42 18.16 3.46
C MET A 1 -2.89 16.83 4.06
N PRO A 2 -2.71 16.59 5.38
CA PRO A 2 -3.06 15.33 6.05
C PRO A 2 -4.53 15.32 6.49
N VAL A 3 -5.27 14.23 6.26
CA VAL A 3 -6.61 14.05 6.85
C VAL A 3 -6.84 12.63 7.39
N LEU A 4 -7.38 12.64 8.60
CA LEU A 4 -7.65 11.57 9.54
C LEU A 4 -9.18 11.35 9.58
N LEU A 5 -9.67 10.11 9.47
CA LEU A 5 -11.11 9.82 9.40
C LEU A 5 -11.80 9.91 10.77
N PHE A 6 -12.80 10.80 10.84
CA PHE A 6 -13.77 10.93 11.92
C PHE A 6 -15.08 10.22 11.53
N LEU A 7 -15.70 9.53 12.49
CA LEU A 7 -17.05 8.97 12.36
C LEU A 7 -18.11 10.08 12.48
N ASN A 8 -18.80 10.41 11.38
CA ASN A 8 -20.18 10.87 11.48
C ASN A 8 -21.01 10.47 10.25
N SER A 9 -22.25 10.08 10.54
CA SER A 9 -23.17 9.29 9.71
C SER A 9 -23.52 9.88 8.33
N LYS A 10 -23.25 9.13 7.24
CA LYS A 10 -24.18 8.78 6.14
C LYS A 10 -23.41 8.04 5.03
N ILE A 11 -23.81 6.79 4.78
CA ILE A 11 -23.26 5.90 3.76
C ILE A 11 -23.81 6.31 2.39
N GLN A 12 -22.94 6.54 1.42
CA GLN A 12 -23.30 6.62 0.01
C GLN A 12 -22.27 5.82 -0.81
N PHE A 13 -22.78 4.81 -1.52
CA PHE A 13 -22.01 3.90 -2.38
C PHE A 13 -21.39 4.65 -3.56
N LEU A 14 -20.08 4.50 -3.77
CA LEU A 14 -19.43 4.77 -5.05
C LEU A 14 -18.50 3.59 -5.39
N HIS A 15 -18.73 3.04 -6.57
CA HIS A 15 -17.98 1.99 -7.24
C HIS A 15 -16.91 2.66 -8.11
N GLU A 16 -15.68 2.78 -7.63
CA GLU A 16 -14.49 3.02 -8.47
C GLU A 16 -13.34 2.19 -7.87
N LEU A 17 -12.54 1.58 -8.73
CA LEU A 17 -11.52 0.60 -8.36
C LEU A 17 -10.31 1.27 -7.75
N ASP A 18 -10.42 1.48 -6.45
CA ASP A 18 -9.31 1.79 -5.58
C ASP A 18 -8.44 0.55 -5.45
N PHE A 19 -7.28 0.55 -6.11
CA PHE A 19 -6.08 0.05 -5.43
C PHE A 19 -6.05 0.71 -4.06
N PHE A 20 -6.26 -0.04 -2.97
CA PHE A 20 -6.60 0.54 -1.66
C PHE A 20 -5.46 1.37 -1.05
N PHE A 21 -5.29 2.59 -1.55
CA PHE A 21 -5.31 3.80 -0.76
C PHE A 21 -6.70 4.41 -0.97
N VAL A 22 -7.70 3.97 -0.20
CA VAL A 22 -9.02 4.61 -0.21
C VAL A 22 -8.86 6.04 0.31
N GLY A 23 -8.87 6.98 -0.63
CA GLY A 23 -9.18 8.37 -0.39
C GLY A 23 -10.68 8.55 -0.47
N THR A 24 -11.38 8.38 0.66
CA THR A 24 -12.68 9.02 0.83
C THR A 24 -12.45 10.40 1.42
N ASP A 25 -13.16 11.40 0.91
CA ASP A 25 -13.21 12.75 1.47
C ASP A 25 -13.27 12.70 3.00
N PHE A 26 -12.22 13.23 3.63
CA PHE A 26 -11.96 13.24 5.07
C PHE A 26 -11.52 11.95 5.78
N GLY A 27 -11.02 10.93 5.08
CA GLY A 27 -9.95 10.13 5.68
C GLY A 27 -9.45 8.94 4.88
N VAL A 28 -8.25 8.54 5.30
CA VAL A 28 -7.44 7.51 4.67
C VAL A 28 -7.26 6.36 5.64
N ASN A 29 -7.70 5.17 5.24
CA ASN A 29 -7.24 3.92 5.84
C ASN A 29 -5.80 3.67 5.37
N ARG A 30 -4.81 3.85 6.24
CA ARG A 30 -3.46 3.32 6.00
C ARG A 30 -3.41 1.87 6.50
N LEU A 31 -4.04 0.97 5.75
CA LEU A 31 -3.74 -0.45 5.86
C LEU A 31 -2.39 -0.69 5.19
N CYS A 32 -1.53 -1.50 5.81
CA CYS A 32 -0.24 -1.88 5.22
C CYS A 32 0.77 -0.73 5.07
N VAL A 33 0.82 0.30 5.92
CA VAL A 33 2.00 1.21 6.00
C VAL A 33 2.30 1.47 7.48
N PRO A 34 3.53 1.24 7.97
CA PRO A 34 3.91 1.63 9.32
C PRO A 34 3.55 3.10 9.54
N PRO A 35 2.95 3.46 10.68
CA PRO A 35 2.80 4.86 11.03
C PRO A 35 4.17 5.55 10.90
N THR A 36 4.23 6.68 10.22
CA THR A 36 5.39 7.58 10.24
C THR A 36 5.05 8.79 11.11
N ALA A 37 5.99 9.22 11.95
CA ALA A 37 5.81 10.42 12.76
C ALA A 37 5.55 11.62 11.82
N PRO A 38 4.57 12.49 12.12
CA PRO A 38 4.27 13.66 11.27
C PRO A 38 5.42 14.66 11.13
N ALA A 39 6.48 14.52 11.94
CA ALA A 39 7.69 15.33 11.88
C ALA A 39 8.87 14.51 12.41
N GLU A 40 9.78 14.09 11.52
CA GLU A 40 11.18 13.87 11.89
C GLU A 40 12.00 14.79 11.01
N PHE A 41 12.31 15.98 11.52
CA PHE A 41 13.14 16.96 10.82
C PHE A 41 14.59 16.46 10.79
N GLY A 42 14.99 15.85 9.69
CA GLY A 42 16.35 15.41 9.41
C GLY A 42 17.10 16.36 8.49
N PRO A 43 18.42 16.17 8.31
CA PRO A 43 19.10 16.76 7.16
C PRO A 43 18.44 16.28 5.87
N GLU A 44 18.55 17.06 4.79
CA GLU A 44 18.02 16.68 3.47
C GLU A 44 18.44 15.25 3.12
N VAL A 45 17.46 14.35 3.05
CA VAL A 45 17.69 12.93 2.80
C VAL A 45 17.67 12.68 1.29
N ASP A 46 18.75 12.11 0.75
CA ASP A 46 18.67 11.46 -0.56
C ASP A 46 17.84 10.18 -0.38
N TYR A 47 16.58 10.24 -0.80
CA TYR A 47 15.64 9.12 -0.70
C TYR A 47 16.14 7.86 -1.41
N VAL A 48 16.89 8.01 -2.51
CA VAL A 48 17.41 6.88 -3.27
C VAL A 48 18.56 6.20 -2.52
N GLU A 49 19.51 6.98 -2.01
CA GLU A 49 20.60 6.43 -1.17
C GLU A 49 20.04 5.81 0.11
N MET A 50 19.09 6.48 0.75
CA MET A 50 18.43 5.98 1.96
C MET A 50 17.76 4.61 1.71
N ILE A 51 17.01 4.45 0.61
CA ILE A 51 16.40 3.15 0.25
C ILE A 51 17.48 2.09 0.05
N ARG A 52 18.54 2.39 -0.70
CA ARG A 52 19.60 1.42 -1.01
C ARG A 52 20.37 0.97 0.23
N GLU A 53 20.63 1.88 1.16
CA GLU A 53 21.48 1.59 2.33
C GLU A 53 20.69 1.03 3.52
N HIS A 54 19.45 1.51 3.74
CA HIS A 54 18.73 1.27 4.99
C HIS A 54 17.42 0.50 4.80
N MET A 55 16.78 0.57 3.63
CA MET A 55 15.48 -0.06 3.37
C MET A 55 15.41 -0.69 1.97
N PRO A 56 16.28 -1.67 1.65
CA PRO A 56 16.38 -2.23 0.30
C PRO A 56 15.10 -2.94 -0.17
N GLN A 57 14.23 -3.36 0.77
CA GLN A 57 12.90 -3.90 0.48
C GLN A 57 11.90 -2.84 -0.05
N LEU A 58 12.29 -1.57 -0.09
CA LEU A 58 11.54 -0.49 -0.77
C LEU A 58 12.19 -0.12 -2.12
N GLY A 59 13.12 -0.93 -2.63
CA GLY A 59 13.86 -0.67 -3.87
C GLY A 59 12.98 -0.49 -5.11
N TYR A 60 11.80 -1.09 -5.13
CA TYR A 60 10.80 -0.89 -6.19
C TYR A 60 10.39 0.59 -6.34
N GLN A 61 10.41 1.35 -5.24
CA GLN A 61 10.03 2.77 -5.24
C GLN A 61 10.99 3.62 -6.09
N ILE A 62 12.26 3.23 -6.19
CA ILE A 62 13.24 3.92 -7.04
C ILE A 62 12.80 3.93 -8.50
N TYR A 63 12.25 2.80 -8.97
CA TYR A 63 11.68 2.74 -10.31
C TYR A 63 10.41 3.57 -10.42
N PHE A 64 9.48 3.47 -9.46
CA PHE A 64 8.22 4.22 -9.50
C PHE A 64 8.41 5.74 -9.44
N MET A 65 9.49 6.21 -8.80
CA MET A 65 9.87 7.62 -8.80
C MET A 65 10.46 8.09 -10.13
N SER A 66 10.99 7.19 -10.97
CA SER A 66 11.66 7.56 -12.22
C SER A 66 10.68 8.11 -13.26
N GLU A 67 11.16 8.97 -14.15
CA GLU A 67 10.34 9.54 -15.23
C GLU A 67 9.89 8.48 -16.24
N GLU A 68 10.76 7.51 -16.52
CA GLU A 68 10.50 6.44 -17.49
C GLU A 68 9.40 5.48 -17.03
N SER A 69 9.14 5.39 -15.73
CA SER A 69 8.14 4.47 -15.20
C SER A 69 6.73 4.81 -15.66
N ASN A 70 6.38 6.07 -15.91
CA ASN A 70 5.04 6.41 -16.40
C ASN A 70 4.76 5.77 -17.76
N GLU A 71 5.63 6.01 -18.74
CA GLU A 71 5.45 5.49 -20.10
C GLU A 71 5.52 3.96 -20.13
N GLU A 72 6.45 3.36 -19.38
CA GLU A 72 6.59 1.90 -19.32
C GLU A 72 5.39 1.23 -18.63
N MET A 73 4.90 1.80 -17.52
CA MET A 73 3.77 1.25 -16.75
C MET A 73 2.43 1.45 -17.45
N ASP A 74 2.22 2.60 -18.10
CA ASP A 74 0.98 2.84 -18.85
C ASP A 74 0.94 1.96 -20.11
N ARG A 75 2.08 1.75 -20.78
CA ARG A 75 2.18 0.84 -21.93
C ARG A 75 1.90 -0.61 -21.55
N TYR A 76 2.43 -1.06 -20.42
CA TYR A 76 2.33 -2.44 -19.94
C TYR A 76 1.42 -2.55 -18.72
N CYS A 77 0.33 -1.79 -18.71
CA CYS A 77 -0.57 -1.67 -17.56
C CYS A 77 -1.11 -3.03 -17.11
N GLN A 78 -1.60 -3.86 -18.02
CA GLN A 78 -2.09 -5.19 -17.68
C GLN A 78 -0.97 -6.10 -17.16
N THR A 79 0.19 -6.07 -17.81
CA THR A 79 1.36 -6.84 -17.33
C THR A 79 1.75 -6.43 -15.90
N ALA A 80 1.80 -5.12 -15.62
CA ALA A 80 2.14 -4.59 -14.30
C ALA A 80 1.17 -5.09 -13.22
N MET A 81 -0.13 -5.03 -13.51
CA MET A 81 -1.20 -5.52 -12.63
C MET A 81 -1.06 -7.02 -12.32
N LEU A 82 -0.84 -7.83 -13.37
CA LEU A 82 -0.71 -9.28 -13.23
C LEU A 82 0.55 -9.67 -12.45
N LEU A 83 1.66 -8.95 -12.65
CA LEU A 83 2.88 -9.13 -11.84
C LEU A 83 2.63 -8.80 -10.37
N LEU A 84 1.94 -7.70 -10.06
CA LEU A 84 1.58 -7.36 -8.68
C LEU A 84 0.69 -8.45 -8.06
N TYR A 85 -0.29 -8.97 -8.79
CA TYR A 85 -1.20 -10.00 -8.29
C TYR A 85 -0.52 -11.36 -8.07
N PHE A 86 0.44 -11.70 -8.93
CA PHE A 86 1.27 -12.88 -8.77
C PHE A 86 2.13 -12.81 -7.50
N HIS A 87 2.89 -11.72 -7.33
CA HIS A 87 3.86 -11.59 -6.24
C HIS A 87 3.22 -11.29 -4.88
N LEU A 88 2.04 -10.70 -4.87
CA LEU A 88 1.32 -10.33 -3.65
C LEU A 88 0.10 -11.23 -3.41
N GLU A 89 0.14 -12.43 -3.99
CA GLU A 89 -0.78 -13.56 -3.79
C GLU A 89 -2.27 -13.15 -3.76
N ARG A 90 -2.67 -12.24 -4.64
CA ARG A 90 -4.11 -11.95 -4.83
C ARG A 90 -4.83 -13.15 -5.46
N GLY A 91 -4.09 -13.96 -6.21
CA GLY A 91 -4.58 -15.07 -7.01
C GLY A 91 -4.64 -14.71 -8.49
N LEU A 92 -4.30 -15.67 -9.35
CA LEU A 92 -4.35 -15.57 -10.80
C LEU A 92 -4.96 -16.84 -11.40
N GLU A 93 -5.46 -16.74 -12.62
CA GLU A 93 -5.86 -17.91 -13.40
C GLU A 93 -4.63 -18.76 -13.80
N PRO A 94 -4.77 -20.10 -13.91
CA PRO A 94 -3.63 -21.00 -14.13
C PRO A 94 -2.80 -20.70 -15.38
N SER A 95 -3.45 -20.21 -16.44
CA SER A 95 -2.83 -19.81 -17.71
C SER A 95 -1.79 -18.69 -17.55
N ILE A 96 -2.03 -17.75 -16.64
CA ILE A 96 -1.13 -16.64 -16.34
C ILE A 96 -0.12 -17.07 -15.28
N GLU A 97 -0.56 -17.81 -14.25
CA GLU A 97 0.31 -18.28 -13.17
C GLU A 97 1.46 -19.17 -13.70
N GLU A 98 1.18 -20.09 -14.62
CA GLU A 98 2.21 -20.96 -15.22
C GLU A 98 3.34 -20.16 -15.90
N LYS A 99 2.99 -19.04 -16.55
CA LYS A 99 3.97 -18.16 -17.22
C LYS A 99 4.84 -17.39 -16.25
N LEU A 100 4.28 -17.04 -15.10
CA LEU A 100 4.94 -16.26 -14.06
C LEU A 100 5.69 -17.12 -13.05
N LEU A 101 5.45 -18.43 -13.00
CA LEU A 101 6.04 -19.36 -12.04
C LEU A 101 7.57 -19.33 -11.99
N LYS A 102 8.23 -18.95 -13.10
CA LYS A 102 9.69 -18.74 -13.15
C LYS A 102 10.19 -17.63 -12.22
N TYR A 103 9.32 -16.72 -11.78
CA TYR A 103 9.64 -15.60 -10.88
C TYR A 103 9.21 -15.84 -9.43
N LYS A 104 8.66 -17.01 -9.09
CA LYS A 104 8.07 -17.27 -7.75
C LYS A 104 9.01 -17.03 -6.56
N ASP A 105 10.31 -17.19 -6.79
CA ASP A 105 11.35 -17.05 -5.76
C ASP A 105 12.02 -15.64 -5.79
N GLU A 106 11.58 -14.76 -6.72
CA GLU A 106 12.02 -13.37 -6.80
C GLU A 106 11.04 -12.46 -6.04
N SER A 107 11.55 -11.44 -5.34
CA SER A 107 10.70 -10.40 -4.75
C SER A 107 10.79 -9.12 -5.57
N ILE A 108 9.66 -8.71 -6.15
CA ILE A 108 9.54 -7.46 -6.92
C ILE A 108 9.77 -6.18 -6.09
N MET A 109 9.87 -6.32 -4.77
CA MET A 109 10.12 -5.21 -3.84
C MET A 109 11.56 -4.69 -3.92
N TYR A 110 12.51 -5.49 -4.41
CA TYR A 110 13.90 -5.06 -4.57
C TYR A 110 14.12 -4.25 -5.85
N GLU A 111 15.12 -3.37 -5.81
CA GLU A 111 15.46 -2.47 -6.91
C GLU A 111 15.68 -3.23 -8.22
N GLY A 112 15.01 -2.79 -9.28
CA GLY A 112 15.18 -3.31 -10.64
C GLY A 112 14.46 -4.64 -10.94
N VAL A 113 14.00 -5.39 -9.93
CA VAL A 113 13.34 -6.70 -10.13
C VAL A 113 12.02 -6.55 -10.86
N PHE A 114 11.13 -5.68 -10.36
CA PHE A 114 9.83 -5.43 -10.98
C PHE A 114 9.97 -4.96 -12.44
N ARG A 115 10.82 -3.96 -12.70
CA ARG A 115 11.05 -3.42 -14.05
C ARG A 115 11.59 -4.47 -15.01
N LYS A 116 12.51 -5.34 -14.55
CA LYS A 116 13.04 -6.44 -15.34
C LYS A 116 11.91 -7.37 -15.78
N GLN A 117 11.08 -7.83 -14.85
CA GLN A 117 9.95 -8.72 -15.16
C GLN A 117 8.91 -8.04 -16.06
N LEU A 118 8.63 -6.75 -15.84
CA LEU A 118 7.75 -5.96 -16.70
C LEU A 118 8.24 -5.93 -18.15
N LYS A 119 9.55 -5.77 -18.37
CA LYS A 119 10.15 -5.76 -19.72
C LYS A 119 10.18 -7.14 -20.36
N GLU A 120 10.43 -8.18 -19.57
CA GLU A 120 10.49 -9.56 -20.06
C GLU A 120 9.11 -10.10 -20.46
N MET A 121 8.05 -9.72 -19.72
CA MET A 121 6.69 -10.21 -19.93
C MET A 121 5.76 -9.21 -20.61
N GLY A 122 6.24 -7.98 -20.84
CA GLY A 122 5.46 -6.82 -21.28
C GLY A 122 4.49 -7.11 -22.41
N ASP A 123 5.01 -7.44 -23.60
CA ASP A 123 4.17 -7.68 -24.78
C ASP A 123 3.34 -8.97 -24.66
N GLU A 124 3.86 -10.00 -23.96
CA GLU A 124 3.18 -11.29 -23.81
C GLU A 124 1.93 -11.16 -22.95
N LEU A 125 2.05 -10.65 -21.72
CA LEU A 125 0.91 -10.56 -20.80
C LEU A 125 -0.04 -9.42 -21.16
N GLU A 126 0.43 -8.34 -21.78
CA GLU A 126 -0.42 -7.22 -22.20
C GLU A 126 -1.41 -7.63 -23.30
N SER A 127 -1.03 -8.61 -24.14
CA SER A 127 -1.87 -9.12 -25.24
C SER A 127 -2.75 -10.31 -24.86
N MET A 128 -2.60 -10.83 -23.63
CA MET A 128 -3.40 -11.96 -23.17
C MET A 128 -4.85 -11.57 -22.86
N THR A 129 -5.76 -12.49 -23.13
CA THR A 129 -7.13 -12.43 -22.61
C THR A 129 -7.12 -12.85 -21.14
N ILE A 130 -7.79 -12.07 -20.28
CA ILE A 130 -8.02 -12.41 -18.88
C ILE A 130 -9.44 -12.98 -18.77
N GLU A 131 -9.56 -14.23 -18.34
CA GLU A 131 -10.84 -14.92 -18.19
C GLU A 131 -11.49 -14.62 -16.83
N ASP A 132 -10.67 -14.39 -15.79
CA ASP A 132 -11.18 -13.98 -14.47
C ASP A 132 -11.92 -12.63 -14.56
N PRO A 133 -13.23 -12.58 -14.23
CA PRO A 133 -14.04 -11.38 -14.41
C PRO A 133 -13.71 -10.27 -13.40
N GLU A 134 -13.21 -10.60 -12.20
CA GLU A 134 -12.81 -9.60 -11.19
C GLU A 134 -11.52 -8.92 -11.64
N ILE A 135 -10.51 -9.71 -12.02
CA ILE A 135 -9.21 -9.21 -12.50
C ILE A 135 -9.39 -8.43 -13.80
N SER A 136 -10.16 -8.97 -14.74
CA SER A 136 -10.47 -8.30 -16.02
C SER A 136 -11.15 -6.95 -15.80
N TYR A 137 -12.12 -6.89 -14.89
CA TYR A 137 -12.76 -5.64 -14.51
C TYR A 137 -11.77 -4.64 -13.88
N VAL A 138 -10.97 -5.07 -12.90
CA VAL A 138 -9.97 -4.20 -12.25
C VAL A 138 -9.01 -3.60 -13.27
N ILE A 139 -8.41 -4.46 -14.11
CA ILE A 139 -7.45 -4.03 -15.12
C ILE A 139 -8.10 -3.09 -16.14
N SER A 140 -9.35 -3.36 -16.55
CA SER A 140 -10.07 -2.50 -17.49
C SER A 140 -10.28 -1.07 -16.99
N GLU A 141 -10.41 -0.90 -15.67
CA GLU A 141 -10.66 0.39 -15.04
C GLU A 141 -9.36 1.13 -14.77
N VAL A 142 -8.31 0.43 -14.32
CA VAL A 142 -6.96 0.98 -14.22
C VAL A 142 -6.47 1.48 -15.59
N LYS A 143 -6.77 0.77 -16.68
CA LYS A 143 -6.44 1.20 -18.04
C LYS A 143 -7.10 2.52 -18.46
N LYS A 144 -8.19 2.96 -17.83
CA LYS A 144 -8.85 4.24 -18.18
C LYS A 144 -8.02 5.44 -17.77
N SER A 145 -7.33 5.36 -16.63
CA SER A 145 -6.50 6.43 -16.07
C SER A 145 -5.00 6.19 -16.26
N GLY A 146 -4.60 4.98 -16.63
CA GLY A 146 -3.22 4.53 -16.50
C GLY A 146 -2.82 4.36 -15.03
N LEU A 147 -1.54 4.05 -14.83
CA LEU A 147 -0.90 3.91 -13.52
C LEU A 147 -0.13 5.18 -13.13
N SER A 148 0.09 6.11 -14.05
CA SER A 148 0.75 7.40 -13.79
C SER A 148 0.23 8.13 -12.52
N PRO A 149 -1.09 8.24 -12.24
CA PRO A 149 -1.59 8.83 -11.00
C PRO A 149 -1.14 8.09 -9.74
N ALA A 150 -1.10 6.75 -9.78
CA ALA A 150 -0.63 5.93 -8.67
C ALA A 150 0.88 6.12 -8.43
N LEU A 151 1.67 6.26 -9.50
CA LEU A 151 3.12 6.47 -9.39
C LEU A 151 3.48 7.86 -8.85
N ASN A 152 2.64 8.87 -9.07
CA ASN A 152 2.88 10.23 -8.58
C ASN A 152 2.98 10.31 -7.04
N TRP A 153 2.35 9.39 -6.31
CA TRP A 153 2.51 9.31 -4.85
C TRP A 153 3.95 9.08 -4.41
N TYR A 154 4.73 8.33 -5.20
CA TYR A 154 6.15 8.10 -4.92
C TYR A 154 6.99 9.34 -5.25
N ARG A 155 6.57 10.16 -6.21
CA ARG A 155 7.27 11.40 -6.62
C ARG A 155 6.95 12.59 -5.72
N ALA A 156 5.80 12.55 -5.04
CA ALA A 156 5.33 13.63 -4.18
C ALA A 156 6.02 13.66 -2.80
N ARG A 157 6.86 12.67 -2.46
CA ARG A 157 7.44 12.54 -1.10
C ARG A 157 8.17 13.78 -0.60
N LYS A 158 8.92 14.48 -1.46
CA LYS A 158 9.61 15.72 -1.08
C LYS A 158 8.64 16.87 -0.82
N VAL A 159 7.54 16.92 -1.58
CA VAL A 159 6.48 17.91 -1.39
C VAL A 159 5.73 17.61 -0.10
N ASP A 160 5.39 16.34 0.15
CA ASP A 160 4.75 15.90 1.39
C ASP A 160 5.59 16.28 2.62
N GLU A 161 6.88 15.97 2.60
CA GLU A 161 7.83 16.33 3.67
C GLU A 161 7.81 17.84 3.90
N THR A 162 7.99 18.64 2.85
CA THR A 162 8.01 20.12 2.95
C THR A 162 6.69 20.67 3.53
N ASP A 163 5.55 20.11 3.14
CA ASP A 163 4.23 20.49 3.65
C ASP A 163 4.07 20.13 5.14
N GLU A 164 4.53 18.94 5.54
CA GLU A 164 4.52 18.47 6.94
C GLU A 164 5.40 19.37 7.82
N GLU A 165 6.58 19.73 7.32
CA GLU A 165 7.50 20.67 7.96
C GLU A 165 6.88 22.06 8.14
N ALA A 166 6.30 22.61 7.07
CA ALA A 166 5.67 23.94 7.09
C ALA A 166 4.43 23.99 7.99
N ALA A 167 3.72 22.87 8.12
CA ALA A 167 2.56 22.73 9.00
C ALA A 167 2.92 22.54 10.48
N LEU A 168 4.20 22.37 10.82
CA LEU A 168 4.69 22.14 12.19
C LEU A 168 3.93 20.98 12.86
N LEU A 169 3.75 19.87 12.13
CA LEU A 169 3.02 18.73 12.67
C LEU A 169 3.77 18.13 13.88
N PRO A 170 3.05 17.62 14.89
CA PRO A 170 3.67 17.04 16.07
C PRO A 170 4.36 15.71 15.76
N GLU A 171 5.46 15.39 16.42
CA GLU A 171 6.16 14.10 16.23
C GLU A 171 5.32 12.89 16.68
N ALA A 172 4.34 13.11 17.57
CA ALA A 172 3.47 12.07 18.11
C ALA A 172 2.00 12.32 17.72
N PHE A 173 1.25 11.23 17.58
CA PHE A 173 -0.19 11.27 17.33
C PHE A 173 -0.95 11.80 18.55
N SER A 174 -2.01 12.58 18.30
CA SER A 174 -2.86 13.10 19.38
C SER A 174 -3.52 11.97 20.17
N SER A 175 -3.54 12.11 21.50
CA SER A 175 -4.23 11.20 22.42
C SER A 175 -5.75 11.16 22.23
N ASP A 176 -6.31 12.18 21.57
CA ASP A 176 -7.76 12.31 21.38
C ASP A 176 -8.28 11.34 20.29
N ILE A 177 -7.37 10.75 19.53
CA ILE A 177 -7.69 9.90 18.39
C ILE A 177 -7.41 8.45 18.76
N GLN A 178 -8.38 7.56 18.62
CA GLN A 178 -8.16 6.12 18.79
C GLN A 178 -7.67 5.52 17.47
N CYS A 179 -6.60 4.73 17.51
CA CYS A 179 -5.97 4.14 16.34
C CYS A 179 -6.00 2.61 16.40
N ILE A 180 -6.03 1.99 15.22
CA ILE A 180 -5.76 0.56 15.04
C ILE A 180 -4.68 0.40 13.98
N PHE A 181 -3.71 -0.46 14.24
CA PHE A 181 -2.74 -0.95 13.27
C PHE A 181 -3.02 -2.43 12.99
N ILE A 182 -3.20 -2.76 11.72
CA ILE A 182 -3.37 -4.14 11.26
C ILE A 182 -2.16 -4.51 10.40
N GLY A 183 -1.29 -5.34 10.95
CA GLY A 183 -0.06 -5.81 10.32
C GLY A 183 -0.25 -7.07 9.48
N ALA A 184 0.62 -7.23 8.48
CA ALA A 184 0.72 -8.40 7.61
C ALA A 184 2.13 -9.00 7.75
N PRO A 185 2.30 -10.09 8.52
CA PRO A 185 3.62 -10.64 8.82
C PRO A 185 4.42 -11.13 7.61
N GLN A 186 3.77 -11.40 6.49
CA GLN A 186 4.40 -11.86 5.25
C GLN A 186 4.48 -10.74 4.19
N ASP A 187 4.19 -9.48 4.55
CA ASP A 187 4.40 -8.35 3.64
C ASP A 187 5.90 -8.19 3.34
N PRO A 188 6.35 -8.40 2.08
CA PRO A 188 7.76 -8.30 1.72
C PRO A 188 8.28 -6.86 1.71
N ALA A 189 7.41 -5.86 1.54
CA ALA A 189 7.77 -4.45 1.60
C ALA A 189 7.83 -3.95 3.03
N LEU A 190 6.87 -4.38 3.87
CA LEU A 190 6.60 -3.78 5.17
C LEU A 190 6.51 -4.84 6.28
N PRO A 191 7.61 -5.55 6.55
CA PRO A 191 7.63 -6.59 7.57
C PRO A 191 7.37 -6.02 8.97
N PRO A 192 6.89 -6.83 9.93
CA PRO A 192 6.58 -6.39 11.29
C PRO A 192 7.73 -5.67 12.02
N GLY A 193 8.98 -5.94 11.64
CA GLY A 193 10.16 -5.27 12.19
C GLY A 193 10.26 -3.77 11.89
N MET A 194 9.45 -3.23 10.96
CA MET A 194 9.41 -1.80 10.65
C MET A 194 8.58 -0.98 11.64
N PHE A 195 7.62 -1.60 12.34
CA PHE A 195 6.84 -0.94 13.40
C PHE A 195 7.17 -1.56 14.75
N THR A 196 8.31 -1.14 15.30
CA THR A 196 8.82 -1.66 16.58
C THR A 196 8.03 -1.12 17.77
N GLU A 197 8.12 -1.81 18.92
CA GLU A 197 7.51 -1.29 20.17
C GLU A 197 8.12 0.05 20.60
N ASP A 198 9.40 0.31 20.31
CA ASP A 198 10.05 1.60 20.57
C ASP A 198 9.44 2.71 19.70
N LEU A 199 9.27 2.47 18.40
CA LEU A 199 8.63 3.43 17.49
C LEU A 199 7.18 3.67 17.88
N LYS A 200 6.44 2.62 18.24
CA LYS A 200 5.08 2.71 18.76
C LYS A 200 5.00 3.56 20.04
N MET A 201 5.91 3.39 21.00
CA MET A 201 5.96 4.22 22.21
C MET A 201 6.27 5.69 21.90
N LYS A 202 7.16 5.94 20.92
CA LYS A 202 7.49 7.31 20.46
C LYS A 202 6.28 7.98 19.82
N MET A 203 5.59 7.27 18.93
CA MET A 203 4.52 7.82 18.10
C MET A 203 3.15 7.88 18.78
N PHE A 204 2.88 6.95 19.69
CA PHE A 204 1.62 6.83 20.43
C PHE A 204 1.89 6.80 21.94
N PRO A 205 2.48 7.85 22.52
CA PRO A 205 2.92 7.87 23.92
C PRO A 205 1.75 7.72 24.92
N SER A 206 0.52 8.03 24.49
CA SER A 206 -0.69 7.85 25.28
C SER A 206 -1.26 6.41 25.24
N GLY A 207 -0.68 5.53 24.43
CA GLY A 207 -1.16 4.15 24.26
C GLY A 207 -2.51 4.06 23.54
N ASN A 208 -2.86 5.06 22.73
CA ASN A 208 -4.10 5.16 21.98
C ASN A 208 -4.15 4.30 20.70
N ILE A 209 -3.25 3.33 20.56
CA ILE A 209 -3.16 2.42 19.42
C ILE A 209 -3.39 0.96 19.83
N GLU A 210 -4.30 0.27 19.14
CA GLU A 210 -4.46 -1.18 19.22
C GLU A 210 -3.74 -1.83 18.03
N CYS A 211 -2.81 -2.77 18.27
CA CYS A 211 -2.09 -3.47 17.21
C CYS A 211 -2.58 -4.91 17.09
N THR A 212 -2.81 -5.38 15.86
CA THR A 212 -3.18 -6.76 15.57
C THR A 212 -2.55 -7.19 14.25
N ASN A 213 -2.32 -8.50 14.09
CA ASN A 213 -1.78 -9.06 12.87
C ASN A 213 -2.80 -9.98 12.20
N ILE A 214 -2.78 -9.99 10.88
CA ILE A 214 -3.45 -11.01 10.07
C ILE A 214 -2.41 -12.05 9.71
N GLU A 215 -2.40 -13.16 10.45
CA GLU A 215 -1.50 -14.27 10.19
C GLU A 215 -1.66 -14.79 8.75
N GLY A 216 -0.54 -14.98 8.05
CA GLY A 216 -0.54 -15.31 6.62
C GLY A 216 -0.72 -14.10 5.69
N GLY A 217 -1.07 -12.93 6.22
CA GLY A 217 -1.26 -11.72 5.42
C GLY A 217 0.03 -11.22 4.78
N ASN A 218 -0.07 -10.84 3.51
CA ASN A 218 0.96 -10.17 2.71
C ASN A 218 0.52 -8.72 2.36
N HIS A 219 1.18 -8.06 1.42
CA HIS A 219 0.87 -6.66 1.07
C HIS A 219 -0.61 -6.41 0.70
N PHE A 220 -1.27 -7.36 0.01
CA PHE A 220 -2.67 -7.25 -0.40
C PHE A 220 -3.63 -7.99 0.53
N PHE A 221 -3.27 -8.24 1.79
CA PHE A 221 -4.13 -9.00 2.71
C PHE A 221 -5.53 -8.39 2.93
N ALA A 222 -5.71 -7.09 2.70
CA ALA A 222 -7.02 -6.43 2.75
C ALA A 222 -7.93 -6.83 1.56
N GLU A 223 -7.34 -7.18 0.42
CA GLU A 223 -8.04 -7.47 -0.83
C GLU A 223 -8.04 -8.97 -1.18
N ALA A 224 -7.00 -9.69 -0.74
CA ALA A 224 -6.80 -11.11 -0.98
C ALA A 224 -8.01 -11.92 -0.46
N PRO A 225 -8.64 -12.78 -1.29
CA PRO A 225 -9.80 -13.57 -0.88
C PRO A 225 -9.58 -14.40 0.38
N SER A 226 -8.34 -14.87 0.62
CA SER A 226 -7.93 -15.64 1.80
C SER A 226 -7.98 -14.86 3.11
N HIS A 227 -7.85 -13.53 3.07
CA HIS A 227 -7.64 -12.69 4.25
C HIS A 227 -8.73 -11.62 4.44
N ARG A 228 -9.33 -11.11 3.35
CA ARG A 228 -10.25 -9.95 3.37
C ARG A 228 -11.39 -10.06 4.39
N ILE A 229 -12.00 -11.24 4.54
CA ILE A 229 -13.08 -11.46 5.53
C ILE A 229 -12.58 -11.23 6.96
N LYS A 230 -11.37 -11.69 7.27
CA LYS A 230 -10.78 -11.53 8.58
C LYS A 230 -10.44 -10.06 8.85
N VAL A 231 -9.95 -9.33 7.85
CA VAL A 231 -9.69 -7.89 7.94
C VAL A 231 -10.97 -7.13 8.24
N THR A 232 -12.04 -7.38 7.48
CA THR A 232 -13.35 -6.76 7.69
C THR A 232 -13.89 -7.04 9.09
N GLN A 233 -13.76 -8.27 9.58
CA GLN A 233 -14.18 -8.63 10.92
C GLN A 233 -13.41 -7.86 12.00
N VAL A 234 -12.08 -7.82 11.90
CA VAL A 234 -11.22 -7.11 12.87
C VAL A 234 -11.57 -5.63 12.93
N LEU A 235 -11.77 -4.99 11.76
CA LEU A 235 -12.16 -3.58 11.69
C LEU A 235 -13.56 -3.36 12.28
N GLY A 236 -14.54 -4.19 11.92
CA GLY A 236 -15.90 -4.09 12.43
C GLY A 236 -15.98 -4.26 13.94
N ASP A 237 -15.32 -5.29 14.49
CA ASP A 237 -15.26 -5.55 15.93
C ASP A 237 -14.60 -4.39 16.69
N TRP A 238 -13.56 -3.77 16.11
CA TRP A 238 -12.89 -2.62 16.70
C TRP A 238 -13.80 -1.38 16.71
N ILE A 239 -14.47 -1.07 15.60
CA ILE A 239 -15.42 0.06 15.51
C ILE A 239 -16.54 -0.11 16.55
N ASP A 240 -17.20 -1.27 16.57
CA ASP A 240 -18.28 -1.58 17.51
C ASP A 240 -17.85 -1.41 18.98
N LYS A 241 -16.62 -1.83 19.31
CA LYS A 241 -16.05 -1.69 20.66
C LYS A 241 -15.82 -0.22 21.03
N LYS A 242 -15.42 0.63 20.06
CA LYS A 242 -15.21 2.07 20.32
C LYS A 242 -16.54 2.81 20.45
N GLU A 243 -17.54 2.49 19.64
CA GLU A 243 -18.87 3.11 19.75
C GLU A 243 -19.54 2.79 21.09
N LYS A 244 -19.48 1.53 21.54
CA LYS A 244 -20.04 1.10 22.83
C LYS A 244 -19.38 1.73 24.06
N LYS A 245 -18.13 2.22 23.95
CA LYS A 245 -17.44 2.92 25.05
C LYS A 245 -17.85 4.39 25.18
N ASN A 246 -18.49 4.95 24.15
CA ASN A 246 -18.92 6.35 24.10
C ASN A 246 -20.43 6.53 24.41
N CYS A 247 -21.13 5.45 24.77
CA CYS A 247 -22.50 5.44 25.30
C CYS A 247 -22.49 5.13 26.80
#